data_AF-A0A8I1IMD8-F1
#
_entry.id   AF-A0A8I1IMD8-F1
#
_cell.length_a   1.000
_cell.length_b   1.000
_cell.length_c   1.000
_cell.angle_alpha   90.00
_cell.angle_beta   90.00
_cell.angle_gamma   90.00
#
_symmetry.space_group_name_H-M   'P 1'
#
loop_
_entity.id
_entity.type
_entity.pdbx_description
1 polymer ?
#
loop_
_entity_poly.entity_id
_entity_poly.type
_entity_poly.pdbx_seq_one_letter_code
_entity_poly.pdbx_strand_id
1 'polypeptide(L)'
;MKPLLVAAMALMPAAALAEPAHWKQLREMPFPENYPTADSVEVLYDEVLFHRATQVVLWSLPAMTLWAMKKGSEAEFGAGANVFPIWKDRLSAETLVSTPNSDLVYGMGYLDLQQDGPT
;
A
#
# COMPACT_ATOMS: atom_id res chain seq x y z
N MET A 1 36.09 -29.45 -9.59
CA MET A 1 35.60 -28.13 -9.11
C MET A 1 34.08 -28.17 -9.13
N LYS A 2 33.44 -27.85 -8.00
CA LYS A 2 32.02 -28.13 -7.67
C LYS A 2 31.05 -27.23 -8.44
N PRO A 3 29.87 -27.72 -8.85
CA PRO A 3 28.80 -26.85 -9.35
C PRO A 3 28.18 -26.09 -8.17
N LEU A 4 28.10 -24.77 -8.30
CA LEU A 4 27.49 -23.89 -7.32
C LEU A 4 25.96 -24.06 -7.43
N LEU A 5 25.35 -24.77 -6.46
CA LEU A 5 23.92 -24.72 -6.23
C LEU A 5 23.56 -23.27 -5.84
N VAL A 6 22.84 -22.57 -6.71
CA VAL A 6 22.13 -21.34 -6.33
C VAL A 6 20.88 -21.80 -5.56
N ALA A 7 21.01 -21.87 -4.24
CA ALA A 7 19.87 -21.97 -3.35
C ALA A 7 19.10 -20.64 -3.45
N ALA A 8 18.02 -20.63 -4.22
CA ALA A 8 17.02 -19.59 -4.13
C ALA A 8 16.40 -19.67 -2.74
N MET A 9 16.94 -18.90 -1.79
CA MET A 9 16.26 -18.59 -0.55
C MET A 9 14.97 -17.89 -0.93
N ALA A 10 13.86 -18.63 -0.85
CA ALA A 10 12.55 -18.05 -0.74
C ALA A 10 12.59 -17.10 0.48
N LEU A 11 12.72 -15.79 0.23
CA LEU A 11 12.30 -14.78 1.18
C LEU A 11 10.78 -14.93 1.31
N MET A 12 10.34 -15.86 2.15
CA MET A 12 9.02 -15.77 2.72
C MET A 12 8.96 -14.46 3.52
N PRO A 13 7.90 -13.66 3.36
CA PRO A 13 7.72 -12.49 4.21
C PRO A 13 7.61 -12.98 5.65
N ALA A 14 8.47 -12.47 6.53
CA ALA A 14 8.48 -12.77 7.96
C ALA A 14 7.12 -12.50 8.66
N ALA A 15 6.18 -11.85 7.98
CA ALA A 15 4.79 -11.68 8.41
C ALA A 15 4.07 -13.02 8.68
N ALA A 16 4.43 -14.11 8.01
CA ALA A 16 3.75 -15.40 8.20
C ALA A 16 4.21 -16.22 9.42
N LEU A 17 5.28 -15.81 10.12
CA LEU A 17 5.84 -16.58 11.26
C LEU A 17 5.45 -16.03 12.64
N ALA A 18 4.75 -14.90 12.72
CA ALA A 18 4.40 -14.25 14.00
C ALA A 18 3.04 -14.68 14.58
N GLU A 19 2.18 -15.37 13.82
CA GLU A 19 0.81 -15.70 14.23
C GLU A 19 0.67 -16.54 15.51
N PRO A 20 1.44 -17.62 15.76
CA PRO A 20 1.09 -18.56 16.83
C PRO A 20 1.22 -17.96 18.24
N ALA A 21 2.21 -17.08 18.45
CA ALA A 21 2.50 -16.50 19.76
C ALA A 21 1.53 -15.37 20.12
N HIS A 22 1.21 -14.51 19.15
CA HIS A 22 0.29 -13.37 19.32
C HIS A 22 -1.14 -13.82 19.63
N TRP A 23 -1.68 -14.74 18.82
CA TRP A 23 -3.02 -15.29 19.03
C TRP A 23 -3.14 -16.08 20.33
N LYS A 24 -2.05 -16.73 20.75
CA LYS A 24 -1.99 -17.41 22.04
C LYS A 24 -2.01 -16.41 23.20
N GLN A 25 -1.23 -15.33 23.12
CA GLN A 25 -1.24 -14.26 24.11
C GLN A 25 -2.64 -13.67 24.29
N LEU A 26 -3.32 -13.32 23.19
CA LEU A 26 -4.68 -12.77 23.24
C LEU A 26 -5.68 -13.74 23.86
N ARG A 27 -5.55 -15.04 23.59
CA ARG A 27 -6.44 -16.08 24.13
C ARG A 27 -6.24 -16.33 25.63
N GLU A 28 -4.99 -16.26 26.08
CA GLU A 28 -4.60 -16.60 27.46
C GLU A 28 -4.64 -15.39 28.41
N MET A 29 -5.10 -14.22 27.95
CA MET A 29 -5.16 -13.02 28.79
C MET A 29 -6.04 -13.21 30.04
N PRO A 30 -5.66 -12.63 31.19
CA PRO A 30 -6.41 -12.76 32.43
C PRO A 30 -7.67 -11.89 32.42
N PHE A 31 -8.80 -12.50 32.79
CA PHE A 31 -10.07 -11.81 33.03
C PHE A 31 -10.61 -12.13 34.43
N PRO A 32 -9.99 -11.60 35.51
CA PRO A 32 -10.51 -11.80 36.86
C PRO A 32 -11.96 -11.27 36.94
N GLU A 33 -12.86 -12.08 37.49
CA GLU A 33 -14.29 -11.76 37.57
C GLU A 33 -14.95 -11.42 36.21
N ASN A 34 -14.40 -11.94 35.10
CA ASN A 34 -14.82 -11.66 33.73
C ASN A 34 -14.56 -10.21 33.25
N TYR A 35 -13.72 -9.44 33.95
CA TYR A 35 -13.28 -8.12 33.51
C TYR A 35 -11.80 -8.16 33.11
N PRO A 36 -11.39 -7.45 32.04
CA PRO A 36 -9.97 -7.35 31.70
C PRO A 36 -9.21 -6.61 32.80
N THR A 37 -7.95 -6.99 33.04
CA THR A 37 -7.04 -6.17 33.84
C THR A 37 -6.68 -4.89 33.08
N ALA A 38 -6.12 -3.89 33.77
CA ALA A 38 -5.61 -2.68 33.12
C ALA A 38 -4.61 -3.01 31.99
N ASP A 39 -3.69 -3.95 32.24
CA ASP A 39 -2.72 -4.38 31.24
C ASP A 39 -3.38 -5.08 30.04
N SER A 40 -4.41 -5.91 30.27
CA SER A 40 -5.16 -6.56 29.18
C SER A 40 -5.96 -5.56 28.35
N VAL A 41 -6.44 -4.46 28.94
CA VAL A 41 -7.12 -3.38 28.22
C VAL A 41 -6.17 -2.71 27.22
N GLU A 42 -4.95 -2.38 27.63
CA GLU A 42 -3.96 -1.76 26.73
C GLU A 42 -3.63 -2.68 25.56
N VAL A 43 -3.37 -3.98 25.83
CA VAL A 43 -3.11 -4.97 24.77
C VAL A 43 -4.28 -5.09 23.78
N LEU A 44 -5.53 -5.07 24.27
CA LEU A 44 -6.71 -5.12 23.42
C LEU A 44 -6.88 -3.85 22.57
N TYR A 45 -6.52 -2.68 23.11
CA TYR A 45 -6.55 -1.44 22.33
C TYR A 45 -5.52 -1.44 21.22
N ASP A 46 -4.30 -1.90 21.49
CA ASP A 46 -3.26 -2.08 20.48
C ASP A 46 -3.72 -3.05 19.38
N GLU A 47 -4.39 -4.13 19.77
CA GLU A 47 -4.93 -5.10 18.80
C GLU A 47 -6.01 -4.49 17.89
N VAL A 48 -6.94 -3.72 18.48
CA VAL A 48 -7.96 -3.01 17.71
C VAL A 48 -7.31 -1.97 16.79
N LEU A 49 -6.26 -1.28 17.24
CA LEU A 49 -5.53 -0.32 16.42
C LEU A 49 -4.83 -1.02 15.25
N PHE A 50 -4.19 -2.16 15.49
CA PHE A 50 -3.57 -2.98 14.44
C PHE A 50 -4.59 -3.42 13.37
N HIS A 51 -5.75 -3.92 13.80
CA HIS A 51 -6.83 -4.29 12.88
C HIS A 51 -7.32 -3.09 12.07
N ARG A 52 -7.56 -1.95 12.72
CA ARG A 52 -7.99 -0.72 12.04
C ARG A 52 -6.95 -0.24 11.03
N ALA A 53 -5.67 -0.24 11.39
CA ALA A 53 -4.59 0.15 10.48
C ALA A 53 -4.56 -0.74 9.24
N THR A 54 -4.67 -2.06 9.42
CA THR A 54 -4.73 -3.03 8.31
C THR A 54 -5.91 -2.75 7.38
N GLN A 55 -7.10 -2.49 7.94
CA GLN A 55 -8.29 -2.17 7.14
C GLN A 55 -8.15 -0.82 6.41
N VAL A 56 -7.57 0.19 7.05
CA VAL A 56 -7.33 1.50 6.41
C VAL A 56 -6.39 1.38 5.21
N VAL A 57 -5.35 0.55 5.29
CA VAL A 57 -4.46 0.30 4.15
C VAL A 57 -5.25 -0.28 2.97
N LEU A 58 -6.03 -1.33 3.21
CA LEU A 58 -6.84 -1.97 2.16
C LEU A 58 -7.87 -1.00 1.56
N TRP A 59 -8.58 -0.26 2.41
CA TRP A 59 -9.58 0.71 2.01
C TRP A 59 -8.99 1.85 1.16
N SER A 60 -7.77 2.28 1.47
CA SER A 60 -7.12 3.42 0.82
C SER A 60 -6.35 3.06 -0.46
N LEU A 61 -6.24 1.78 -0.84
CA LEU A 61 -5.49 1.33 -2.03
C LEU A 61 -5.82 2.13 -3.31
N PRO A 62 -7.10 2.38 -3.68
CA PRO A 62 -7.42 3.12 -4.90
C PRO A 62 -6.92 4.57 -4.85
N ALA A 63 -7.14 5.26 -3.72
CA ALA A 63 -6.73 6.64 -3.52
C ALA A 63 -5.20 6.78 -3.50
N MET A 64 -4.51 5.87 -2.80
CA MET A 64 -3.04 5.86 -2.76
C MET A 64 -2.44 5.61 -4.14
N THR A 65 -3.03 4.73 -4.95
CA THR A 65 -2.55 4.44 -6.31
C THR A 65 -2.65 5.67 -7.21
N LEU A 66 -3.81 6.34 -7.21
CA LEU A 66 -3.99 7.58 -7.97
C LEU A 66 -3.03 8.68 -7.49
N TRP A 67 -2.88 8.83 -6.16
CA TRP A 67 -1.99 9.83 -5.58
C TRP A 67 -0.52 9.58 -5.92
N ALA A 68 -0.07 8.32 -5.86
CA ALA A 68 1.29 7.93 -6.25
C ALA A 68 1.55 8.21 -7.73
N MET A 69 0.59 7.88 -8.61
CA MET A 69 0.68 8.21 -10.04
C MET A 69 0.75 9.72 -10.27
N LYS A 70 -0.11 10.50 -9.60
CA LYS A 70 -0.08 11.98 -9.64
C LYS A 70 1.30 12.49 -9.25
N LYS A 71 1.82 12.06 -8.10
CA LYS A 71 3.12 12.52 -7.59
C LYS A 71 4.29 12.12 -8.49
N GLY A 72 4.28 10.92 -9.06
CA GLY A 72 5.28 10.50 -10.04
C GLY A 72 5.24 11.36 -11.30
N SER A 73 4.04 11.62 -11.83
CA SER A 73 3.86 12.46 -13.01
C SER A 73 4.26 13.91 -12.77
N GLU A 74 3.88 14.49 -11.62
CA GLU A 74 4.28 15.84 -11.23
C GLU A 74 5.79 16.00 -11.09
N ALA A 75 6.48 14.98 -10.58
CA ALA A 75 7.93 14.97 -10.41
C ALA A 75 8.67 14.91 -11.74
N GLU A 76 8.14 14.20 -12.73
CA GLU A 76 8.78 14.02 -14.05
C GLU A 76 8.42 15.14 -15.04
N PHE A 77 7.14 15.52 -15.11
CA PHE A 77 6.62 16.38 -16.17
C PHE A 77 6.21 17.79 -15.68
N GLY A 78 6.23 18.01 -14.37
CA GLY A 78 5.76 19.25 -13.73
C GLY A 78 4.33 19.15 -13.19
N ALA A 79 3.99 20.06 -12.28
CA ALA A 79 2.70 20.10 -11.59
C ALA A 79 1.78 21.21 -12.10
N GLY A 80 0.47 21.02 -11.88
CA GLY A 80 -0.57 21.99 -12.19
C GLY A 80 -1.65 21.42 -13.13
N ALA A 81 -2.88 21.91 -12.99
CA ALA A 81 -4.02 21.47 -13.81
C ALA A 81 -3.82 21.70 -15.33
N ASN A 82 -2.94 22.62 -15.71
CA ASN A 82 -2.58 22.91 -17.10
C ASN A 82 -1.48 22.00 -17.67
N VAL A 83 -0.95 21.06 -16.87
CA VAL A 83 0.08 20.11 -17.31
C VAL A 83 -0.59 18.79 -17.69
N PHE A 84 -0.51 18.43 -18.98
CA PHE A 84 -1.13 17.22 -19.52
C PHE A 84 -0.10 16.39 -20.31
N PRO A 85 0.65 15.49 -19.66
CA PRO A 85 1.60 14.61 -20.32
C PRO A 85 0.90 13.69 -21.34
N ILE A 86 1.53 13.54 -22.52
CA ILE A 86 1.07 12.68 -23.59
C ILE A 86 2.21 11.76 -24.03
N TRP A 87 1.98 10.45 -23.94
CA TRP A 87 2.86 9.44 -24.51
C TRP A 87 2.51 9.27 -25.99
N LYS A 88 3.35 9.85 -26.87
CA LYS A 88 3.08 9.89 -28.32
C LYS A 88 3.25 8.53 -29.01
N ASP A 89 4.07 7.66 -28.42
CA ASP A 89 4.29 6.29 -28.87
C ASP A 89 3.51 5.30 -27.99
N ARG A 90 3.47 4.03 -28.44
CA ARG A 90 2.88 2.94 -27.68
C ARG A 90 3.60 2.72 -26.36
N LEU A 91 2.84 2.45 -25.31
CA LEU A 91 3.38 2.21 -23.97
C LEU A 91 4.11 0.87 -23.92
N SER A 92 5.34 0.90 -23.41
CA SER A 92 6.17 -0.28 -23.19
C SER A 92 6.20 -0.69 -21.71
N ALA A 93 6.86 -1.80 -21.40
CA ALA A 93 7.10 -2.22 -20.01
C ALA A 93 7.93 -1.22 -19.18
N GLU A 94 8.58 -0.25 -19.82
CA GLU A 94 9.31 0.83 -19.16
C GLU A 94 8.38 1.96 -18.68
N THR A 95 7.14 1.99 -19.19
CA THR A 95 6.15 2.99 -18.76
C THR A 95 5.65 2.67 -17.35
N LEU A 96 5.99 3.53 -16.39
CA LEU A 96 5.57 3.40 -14.99
C LEU A 96 4.17 3.96 -14.76
N VAL A 97 3.19 3.30 -15.36
CA VAL A 97 1.75 3.53 -15.15
C VAL A 97 1.13 2.21 -14.73
N SER A 98 0.10 2.23 -13.87
CA SER A 98 -0.57 1.00 -13.46
C SER A 98 -1.38 0.41 -14.61
N THR A 99 -1.00 -0.79 -15.05
CA THR A 99 -1.72 -1.60 -16.06
C THR A 99 -2.21 -0.81 -17.29
N PRO A 100 -1.33 -0.05 -17.98
CA PRO A 100 -1.74 0.72 -19.13
C PRO A 100 -2.06 -0.21 -20.31
N ASN A 101 -2.85 0.28 -21.26
CA ASN A 101 -3.00 -0.38 -22.55
C ASN A 101 -1.78 -0.05 -23.43
N SER A 102 -1.16 -1.05 -24.06
CA SER A 102 0.01 -0.87 -24.93
C SER A 102 -0.32 -0.62 -26.40
N ASP A 103 -1.58 -0.69 -26.80
CA ASP A 103 -2.00 -0.53 -28.19
C ASP A 103 -2.42 0.91 -28.55
N LEU A 104 -2.69 1.74 -27.54
CA LEU A 104 -3.20 3.11 -27.70
C LEU A 104 -2.20 4.15 -27.16
N VAL A 105 -2.32 5.36 -27.70
CA VAL A 105 -1.67 6.57 -27.18
C VAL A 105 -2.44 7.05 -25.95
N TYR A 106 -1.70 7.41 -24.89
CA TYR A 106 -2.28 7.92 -23.64
C TYR A 106 -1.95 9.39 -23.43
N GLY A 107 -2.93 10.11 -22.89
CA GLY A 107 -2.73 11.39 -22.21
C GLY A 107 -3.30 11.29 -20.80
N MET A 108 -2.65 11.91 -19.83
CA MET A 108 -3.08 11.85 -18.43
C MET A 108 -3.01 13.23 -17.79
N GLY A 109 -4.02 13.58 -17.01
CA GLY A 109 -4.06 14.80 -16.23
C GLY A 109 -4.58 14.52 -14.84
N TYR A 110 -4.20 15.35 -13.88
CA TYR A 110 -4.64 15.25 -12.49
C TYR A 110 -5.17 16.62 -12.08
N LEU A 111 -6.37 16.62 -11.51
CA LEU A 111 -7.06 17.85 -11.10
C LEU A 111 -7.26 17.83 -9.59
N ASP A 112 -6.84 18.90 -8.92
CA ASP A 112 -7.21 19.19 -7.55
C ASP A 112 -8.21 20.34 -7.56
N LEU A 113 -9.49 20.01 -7.65
CA LEU A 113 -10.55 21.02 -7.78
C LEU A 113 -10.65 21.95 -6.56
N GLN A 114 -10.13 21.53 -5.40
CA GLN A 114 -10.09 22.39 -4.22
C GLN A 114 -9.02 23.48 -4.38
N GLN A 115 -7.87 23.13 -4.95
CA GLN A 115 -6.77 24.05 -5.21
C GLN A 115 -7.00 24.90 -6.46
N ASP A 116 -7.43 24.27 -7.56
CA ASP A 116 -7.42 24.85 -8.90
C ASP A 116 -8.77 25.49 -9.28
N GLY A 117 -9.86 25.13 -8.60
CA GLY A 117 -11.21 25.56 -8.94
C GLY A 117 -11.75 24.92 -10.22
N PRO A 118 -12.83 25.45 -10.82
CA PRO A 118 -13.35 24.97 -12.10
C PRO A 118 -12.28 25.06 -13.20
N THR A 119 -11.91 23.92 -13.79
CA THR A 119 -10.82 23.76 -14.76
C THR A 119 -11.24 22.95 -15.98
#